data_AF-A0AA35TSH6-F1
#
_entry.id   AF-A0AA35TSH6-F1
#
_cell.length_a   1.000
_cell.length_b   1.000
_cell.length_c   1.000
_cell.angle_alpha   90.00
_cell.angle_beta   90.00
_cell.angle_gamma   90.00
#
_symmetry.space_group_name_H-M   'P 1'
#
loop_
_entity.id
_entity.type
_entity.pdbx_description
1 polymer ?
#
loop_
_entity_poly.entity_id
_entity_poly.type
_entity_poly.pdbx_seq_one_letter_code
_entity_poly.pdbx_strand_id
1 'polypeptide(L)'
;MAAYPPVVTGPASRVELRISCKGLIRADLLSKLDPRCGRTETIKNQHNPQFVKAIEMTYQFECIQKMRFEVYDVDDSVLSPDFCLGYTECTLAEVGEIASTQKTVALYVIIVSLRSLTKKLTNDQITADCGTITIAAEEISGNNQLLELQFSAKSLDKKDFLGKSDPYLDFARQNPDGTYSAVHRIPHVLKTLNPHWPAFKVQSRLLCGGDPSRSVRVRCYDWDEASSPDLIGEFFTTMAEMGQAAEGKTLEWEAIHPEKKRKKKNYKNSGTISLHSFKSTKLYSFLDYIMGGCQINFTIGIDFTGSNGNPRNPTSLHYINPSCPNEYTMALWAVGGVCQDYDTDKLFPAFGFGAKVGGKVSHEFPLNGQWDNPYCAGIQGVVQAYHQSLQTAELYGPTNVAPIINHVAHFAAQAAGTDQQGPSTTQ
;
A
#
# COMPACT_ATOMS: atom_id res chain seq x y z
N MET A 1 23.96 19.65 -7.32
CA MET A 1 22.50 19.69 -7.51
C MET A 1 21.97 18.30 -7.26
N ALA A 2 21.37 18.05 -6.11
CA ALA A 2 20.82 16.73 -5.80
C ALA A 2 19.49 16.57 -6.57
N ALA A 3 19.44 15.57 -7.45
CA ALA A 3 18.25 15.23 -8.19
C ALA A 3 17.13 14.84 -7.22
N TYR A 4 15.96 15.47 -7.36
CA TYR A 4 14.74 14.97 -6.74
C TYR A 4 14.51 13.53 -7.22
N PRO A 5 14.23 12.56 -6.33
CA PRO A 5 13.80 11.25 -6.78
C PRO A 5 12.50 11.42 -7.61
N PRO A 6 12.32 10.64 -8.68
CA PRO A 6 11.11 10.70 -9.48
C PRO A 6 9.89 10.50 -8.57
N VAL A 7 8.86 11.32 -8.76
CA VAL A 7 7.57 11.12 -8.11
C VAL A 7 7.00 9.82 -8.67
N VAL A 8 7.13 8.73 -7.90
CA VAL A 8 6.50 7.45 -8.23
C VAL A 8 5.00 7.64 -8.11
N THR A 9 4.31 7.67 -9.26
CA THR A 9 2.85 7.68 -9.35
C THR A 9 2.33 6.26 -9.15
N GLY A 10 2.41 5.77 -7.92
CA GLY A 10 1.75 4.55 -7.45
C GLY A 10 0.79 4.86 -6.30
N PRO A 11 -0.15 3.96 -5.95
CA PRO A 11 -0.97 4.11 -4.75
C PRO A 11 -0.09 3.95 -3.51
N ALA A 12 0.52 5.04 -3.05
CA ALA A 12 1.31 5.04 -1.82
C ALA A 12 0.39 5.37 -0.63
N SER A 13 0.38 4.49 0.37
CA SER A 13 -0.27 4.75 1.65
C SER A 13 0.49 5.84 2.40
N ARG A 14 -0.21 6.57 3.27
CA ARG A 14 0.44 7.50 4.21
C ARG A 14 0.33 6.89 5.60
N VAL A 15 1.38 7.04 6.40
CA VAL A 15 1.43 6.57 7.78
C VAL A 15 1.72 7.73 8.70
N GLU A 16 1.10 7.72 9.88
CA GLU A 16 1.44 8.62 10.98
C GLU A 16 2.24 7.87 12.03
N LEU A 17 3.32 8.48 12.50
CA LEU A 17 4.16 7.97 13.58
C LEU A 17 3.92 8.78 14.84
N ARG A 18 3.55 8.09 15.91
CA ARG A 18 3.34 8.65 17.25
C ARG A 18 4.46 8.20 18.16
N ILE A 19 5.09 9.15 18.84
CA ILE A 19 6.32 8.91 19.60
C ILE A 19 6.05 9.14 21.08
N SER A 20 6.60 8.27 21.92
CA SER A 20 6.72 8.48 23.36
C SER A 20 8.04 7.93 23.84
N CYS A 21 8.52 8.37 25.00
CA CYS A 21 9.73 7.83 25.61
C CYS A 21 9.48 7.45 27.07
N LYS A 22 10.33 6.59 27.62
CA LYS A 22 10.33 6.23 29.05
C LYS A 22 11.73 6.15 29.62
N GLY A 23 11.89 6.62 30.85
CA GLY A 23 13.15 6.50 31.60
C GLY A 23 14.28 7.38 31.05
N LEU A 24 13.94 8.53 30.46
CA LEU A 24 14.95 9.48 29.99
C LEU A 24 15.64 10.17 31.17
N ILE A 25 16.90 10.56 30.98
CA ILE A 25 17.63 11.43 31.91
C ILE A 25 16.93 12.80 31.93
N ARG A 26 16.83 13.45 33.11
CA ARG A 26 15.99 14.64 33.33
C ARG A 26 16.45 15.82 32.46
N ALA A 27 15.58 16.27 31.55
CA ALA A 27 15.90 17.17 30.45
C ALA A 27 14.62 17.81 29.86
N ASP A 28 14.76 18.87 29.06
CA ASP A 28 13.68 19.44 28.23
C ASP A 28 13.71 18.75 26.86
N LEU A 29 12.66 18.02 26.49
CA LEU A 29 12.80 16.94 25.51
C LEU A 29 12.19 17.22 24.14
N LEU A 30 12.95 16.92 23.10
CA LEU A 30 12.53 16.92 21.70
C LEU A 30 12.90 15.59 21.06
N SER A 31 12.02 15.03 20.22
CA SER A 31 12.41 13.96 19.31
C SER A 31 12.49 14.46 17.86
N LYS A 32 13.57 14.09 17.19
CA LYS A 32 13.88 14.47 15.82
C LYS A 32 14.05 13.19 14.99
N LEU A 33 13.36 13.12 13.87
CA LEU A 33 13.66 12.17 12.81
C LEU A 33 14.74 12.79 11.91
N ASP A 34 15.49 12.00 11.11
CA ASP A 34 16.39 12.51 10.06
C ASP A 34 15.85 13.84 9.48
N PRO A 35 16.67 14.91 9.35
CA PRO A 35 16.23 16.29 9.03
C PRO A 35 15.25 16.45 7.86
N ARG A 36 15.07 15.41 7.03
CA ARG A 36 14.14 15.35 5.91
C ARG A 36 12.72 14.90 6.27
N CYS A 37 12.45 14.37 7.47
CA CYS A 37 11.19 13.67 7.76
C CYS A 37 10.31 14.28 8.88
N GLY A 38 10.85 15.01 9.87
CA GLY A 38 10.04 15.74 10.84
C GLY A 38 10.62 15.92 12.24
N ARG A 39 9.97 16.74 13.06
CA ARG A 39 10.26 16.99 14.49
C ARG A 39 8.96 17.03 15.29
N THR A 40 8.94 16.45 16.48
CA THR A 40 7.85 16.61 17.45
C THR A 40 7.88 18.00 18.08
N GLU A 41 6.89 18.31 18.92
CA GLU A 41 6.99 19.43 19.87
C GLU A 41 8.03 19.15 20.97
N THR A 42 8.40 20.20 21.72
CA THR A 42 9.25 20.10 22.91
C THR A 42 8.40 19.95 24.17
N ILE A 43 8.75 19.00 25.05
CA ILE A 43 8.07 18.75 26.32
C ILE A 43 9.04 19.03 27.46
N LYS A 44 8.71 20.00 28.32
CA LYS A 44 9.59 20.44 29.40
C LYS A 44 9.57 19.51 30.61
N ASN A 45 10.74 19.20 31.15
CA ASN A 45 10.96 18.53 32.45
C ASN A 45 10.19 17.20 32.67
N GLN A 46 10.16 16.29 31.69
CA GLN A 46 9.46 15.00 31.79
C GLN A 46 10.40 13.81 31.60
N HIS A 47 10.31 12.79 32.46
CA HIS A 47 11.08 11.54 32.27
C HIS A 47 10.46 10.57 31.27
N ASN A 48 9.14 10.73 31.02
CA ASN A 48 8.35 9.84 30.18
C ASN A 48 7.47 10.66 29.22
N PRO A 49 8.07 11.45 28.31
CA PRO A 49 7.29 12.32 27.42
C PRO A 49 6.38 11.49 26.50
N GLN A 50 5.18 12.01 26.27
CA GLN A 50 4.27 11.52 25.23
C GLN A 50 4.01 12.67 24.28
N PHE A 51 4.48 12.54 23.04
CA PHE A 51 4.36 13.60 22.04
C PHE A 51 2.99 13.52 21.35
N VAL A 52 2.31 14.66 21.27
CA VAL A 52 1.02 14.86 20.63
C VAL A 52 1.19 14.99 19.12
N LYS A 53 2.23 15.69 18.66
CA LYS A 53 2.46 15.90 17.23
C LYS A 53 2.91 14.58 16.58
N ALA A 54 2.08 14.05 15.69
CA ALA A 54 2.45 12.93 14.86
C ALA A 54 3.38 13.36 13.72
N ILE A 55 4.23 12.44 13.27
CA ILE A 55 5.08 12.62 12.08
C ILE A 55 4.44 11.84 10.93
N GLU A 56 3.95 12.54 9.92
CA GLU A 56 3.35 11.91 8.73
C GLU A 56 4.41 11.62 7.67
N MET A 57 4.34 10.44 7.05
CA MET A 57 5.20 10.10 5.92
C MET A 57 4.51 9.17 4.92
N THR A 58 5.06 9.11 3.71
CA THR A 58 4.59 8.21 2.66
C THR A 58 5.24 6.83 2.83
N TYR A 59 4.42 5.78 2.81
CA TYR A 59 4.85 4.39 2.79
C TYR A 59 5.01 3.92 1.33
N GLN A 60 6.18 3.36 1.03
CA GLN A 60 6.59 2.84 -0.28
C GLN A 60 7.04 1.39 -0.11
N PHE A 61 6.17 0.45 -0.47
CA PHE A 61 6.43 -0.99 -0.33
C PHE A 61 7.74 -1.40 -1.01
N GLU A 62 8.03 -0.83 -2.17
CA GLU A 62 9.18 -1.15 -3.02
C GLU A 62 10.52 -0.64 -2.50
N CYS A 63 10.54 0.15 -1.42
CA CYS A 63 11.72 0.82 -0.91
C CYS A 63 12.00 0.43 0.54
N ILE A 64 13.26 0.10 0.85
CA ILE A 64 13.73 0.03 2.24
C ILE A 64 13.84 1.45 2.78
N GLN A 65 12.84 1.89 3.53
CA GLN A 65 12.79 3.22 4.14
C GLN A 65 13.46 3.19 5.53
N LYS A 66 14.78 3.43 5.58
CA LYS A 66 15.56 3.49 6.83
C LYS A 66 15.29 4.80 7.59
N MET A 67 15.14 4.68 8.90
CA MET A 67 14.73 5.74 9.81
C MET A 67 15.68 5.79 11.00
N ARG A 68 16.07 7.00 11.38
CA ARG A 68 16.83 7.28 12.61
C ARG A 68 16.02 8.24 13.48
N PHE A 69 15.77 7.83 14.71
CA PHE A 69 15.09 8.63 15.72
C PHE A 69 16.13 9.10 16.73
N GLU A 70 16.22 10.41 16.94
CA GLU A 70 17.15 11.04 17.86
C GLU A 70 16.36 11.82 18.90
N VAL A 71 16.67 11.62 20.17
CA VAL A 71 16.07 12.36 21.28
C VAL A 71 17.09 13.38 21.76
N TYR A 72 16.67 14.63 21.88
CA TYR A 72 17.48 15.76 22.29
C TYR A 72 16.94 16.36 23.59
N ASP A 73 17.87 16.78 24.43
CA ASP A 73 17.68 17.78 25.47
C ASP A 73 17.83 19.17 24.82
N VAL A 74 16.77 19.97 24.85
CA VAL A 74 16.67 21.29 24.25
C VAL A 74 16.66 22.30 25.36
N ASP A 75 17.80 22.95 25.55
CA ASP A 75 17.90 24.10 26.46
C ASP A 75 17.31 25.36 25.81
N ASP A 76 16.59 26.16 26.60
CA ASP A 76 16.13 27.51 26.17
C ASP A 76 17.31 28.51 26.01
N SER A 77 18.54 28.09 26.31
CA SER A 77 19.74 28.93 26.33
C SER A 77 20.45 28.90 24.97
N VAL A 78 20.62 30.09 24.35
CA VAL A 78 21.39 30.26 23.10
C VAL A 78 22.87 29.88 23.25
N LEU A 79 23.34 29.69 24.49
CA LEU A 79 24.74 29.43 24.84
C LEU A 79 25.05 27.93 25.03
N SER A 80 24.05 27.07 25.14
CA SER A 80 24.21 25.62 25.23
C SER A 80 23.64 24.94 23.98
N PRO A 81 24.44 24.16 23.23
CA PRO A 81 23.91 23.42 22.11
C PRO A 81 23.00 22.29 22.58
N ASP A 82 21.90 22.03 21.86
CA ASP A 82 21.02 20.88 22.08
C ASP A 82 21.86 19.60 22.22
N PHE A 83 21.65 18.87 23.32
CA PHE A 83 22.41 17.66 23.62
C PHE A 83 21.61 16.42 23.20
N CYS A 84 22.20 15.55 22.37
CA CYS A 84 21.54 14.29 22.01
C CYS A 84 21.57 13.36 23.23
N LEU A 85 20.41 12.98 23.75
CA LEU A 85 20.26 12.01 24.83
C LEU A 85 20.44 10.58 24.33
N GLY A 86 20.07 10.32 23.09
CA GLY A 86 20.33 9.06 22.43
C GLY A 86 19.54 8.90 21.15
N TYR A 87 19.89 7.86 20.40
CA TYR A 87 19.28 7.55 19.12
C TYR A 87 18.93 6.07 19.00
N THR A 88 18.09 5.77 18.03
CA THR A 88 17.84 4.41 17.55
C THR A 88 17.57 4.42 16.05
N GLU A 89 17.83 3.30 15.39
CA GLU A 89 17.63 3.11 13.95
C GLU A 89 16.71 1.90 13.71
N CYS A 90 15.89 1.99 12.67
CA CYS A 90 15.04 0.90 12.17
C CYS A 90 14.65 1.17 10.71
N THR A 91 14.05 0.20 10.02
CA THR A 91 13.31 0.50 8.79
C THR A 91 11.82 0.69 9.07
N LEU A 92 11.11 1.27 8.11
CA LEU A 92 9.66 1.38 8.16
C LEU A 92 9.03 -0.01 8.19
N ALA A 93 9.50 -0.92 7.32
CA ALA A 93 8.91 -2.25 7.13
C ALA A 93 9.45 -3.36 8.06
N GLU A 94 10.57 -3.14 8.75
CA GLU A 94 11.39 -4.19 9.36
C GLU A 94 10.72 -5.00 10.48
N VAL A 95 10.84 -6.33 10.38
CA VAL A 95 10.60 -7.35 11.42
C VAL A 95 11.78 -8.34 11.49
N GLY A 96 12.30 -8.70 12.67
CA GLY A 96 12.98 -10.00 12.96
C GLY A 96 14.53 -10.10 12.93
N GLU A 97 15.10 -10.63 14.03
CA GLU A 97 16.53 -10.86 14.38
C GLU A 97 17.17 -12.11 13.72
N ILE A 98 18.50 -12.09 13.49
CA ILE A 98 19.34 -13.30 13.37
C ILE A 98 20.27 -13.35 14.58
N ALA A 99 20.10 -14.37 15.42
CA ALA A 99 21.08 -14.74 16.43
C ALA A 99 22.38 -15.20 15.74
N SER A 100 23.47 -14.46 15.94
CA SER A 100 24.80 -15.06 15.93
C SER A 100 25.53 -14.65 17.20
N THR A 101 26.10 -15.64 17.87
CA THR A 101 26.82 -15.53 19.13
C THR A 101 27.98 -14.55 19.02
N GLN A 102 27.74 -13.28 19.37
CA GLN A 102 28.50 -12.46 20.34
C GLN A 102 28.18 -10.97 20.10
N LYS A 103 27.61 -10.34 21.15
CA LYS A 103 27.33 -8.90 21.34
C LYS A 103 26.16 -8.30 20.54
N THR A 104 24.99 -8.39 21.19
CA THR A 104 23.87 -7.43 21.27
C THR A 104 23.48 -6.66 20.00
N VAL A 105 22.39 -7.09 19.35
CA VAL A 105 21.60 -6.25 18.43
C VAL A 105 20.11 -6.47 18.72
N ALA A 106 19.43 -5.48 19.29
CA ALA A 106 18.00 -5.54 19.56
C ALA A 106 17.21 -5.05 18.33
N LEU A 107 16.65 -5.99 17.57
CA LEU A 107 15.78 -5.72 16.42
C LEU A 107 14.31 -5.79 16.86
N TYR A 108 13.57 -4.70 16.73
CA TYR A 108 12.12 -4.66 16.91
C TYR A 108 11.50 -3.65 15.90
N VAL A 109 10.23 -3.86 15.59
CA VAL A 109 9.44 -3.52 14.38
C VAL A 109 8.51 -2.32 14.59
N ILE A 110 8.42 -1.38 13.64
CA ILE A 110 7.43 -0.28 13.76
C ILE A 110 6.15 -0.52 12.94
N ILE A 111 6.18 -0.53 11.60
CA ILE A 111 4.97 -0.19 10.84
C ILE A 111 4.12 -1.37 10.36
N VAL A 112 4.68 -2.57 10.22
CA VAL A 112 4.03 -3.58 9.40
C VAL A 112 3.41 -4.73 10.20
N SER A 113 3.96 -5.11 11.36
CA SER A 113 3.45 -6.27 12.13
C SER A 113 3.17 -6.03 13.61
N LEU A 114 3.79 -5.04 14.27
CA LEU A 114 3.63 -4.86 15.73
C LEU A 114 2.70 -3.71 16.15
N ARG A 115 2.27 -2.84 15.23
CA ARG A 115 1.59 -1.54 15.47
C ARG A 115 2.41 -0.54 16.30
N SER A 116 3.34 -1.00 17.12
CA SER A 116 4.25 -0.20 17.92
C SER A 116 5.58 -0.91 18.17
N LEU A 117 6.65 -0.12 18.22
CA LEU A 117 8.01 -0.53 18.53
C LEU A 117 8.45 0.10 19.82
N THR A 118 9.05 -0.65 20.73
CA THR A 118 9.89 -0.07 21.80
C THR A 118 11.35 -0.46 21.63
N LYS A 119 12.25 0.52 21.57
CA LYS A 119 13.70 0.33 21.51
C LYS A 119 14.41 1.08 22.63
N LYS A 120 15.55 0.53 23.07
CA LYS A 120 16.51 1.27 23.91
C LYS A 120 17.19 2.35 23.07
N LEU A 121 17.39 3.50 23.68
CA LEU A 121 18.20 4.57 23.11
C LEU A 121 19.68 4.28 23.39
N THR A 122 20.53 4.59 22.43
CA THR A 122 21.98 4.45 22.55
C THR A 122 22.66 5.80 22.34
N ASN A 123 23.71 6.05 23.11
CA ASN A 123 24.60 7.19 22.92
C ASN A 123 26.01 6.81 23.34
N ASP A 124 26.96 6.89 22.41
CA ASP A 124 28.36 6.51 22.65
C ASP A 124 29.05 7.39 23.72
N GLN A 125 28.49 8.56 24.01
CA GLN A 125 28.99 9.51 25.00
C GLN A 125 28.39 9.31 26.40
N ILE A 126 27.32 8.51 26.54
CA ILE A 126 26.60 8.30 27.79
C ILE A 126 26.72 6.83 28.18
N THR A 127 27.37 6.56 29.31
CA THR A 127 27.53 5.19 29.84
C THR A 127 26.32 4.73 30.66
N ALA A 128 25.46 5.66 31.07
CA ALA A 128 24.22 5.40 31.80
C ALA A 128 23.06 4.99 30.85
N ASP A 129 21.99 4.43 31.41
CA ASP A 129 20.79 4.08 30.65
C ASP A 129 20.16 5.35 30.04
N CYS A 130 20.08 5.40 28.71
CA CYS A 130 19.51 6.52 27.97
C CYS A 130 17.98 6.43 27.87
N GLY A 131 17.37 5.40 28.44
CA GLY A 131 15.94 5.16 28.40
C GLY A 131 15.48 4.45 27.12
N THR A 132 14.18 4.49 26.88
CA THR A 132 13.53 3.83 25.75
C THR A 132 12.67 4.80 24.96
N ILE A 133 12.55 4.55 23.66
CA ILE A 133 11.62 5.22 22.76
C ILE A 133 10.60 4.21 22.27
N THR A 134 9.34 4.61 22.26
CA THR A 134 8.22 3.87 21.68
C THR A 134 7.68 4.63 20.48
N ILE A 135 7.65 3.97 19.33
CA ILE A 135 7.07 4.49 18.09
C ILE A 135 5.86 3.65 17.73
N ALA A 136 4.67 4.24 17.79
CA ALA A 136 3.44 3.66 17.27
C ALA A 136 3.18 4.17 15.85
N ALA A 137 2.66 3.31 14.98
CA ALA A 137 2.37 3.68 13.61
C ALA A 137 0.96 3.27 13.21
N GLU A 138 0.29 4.18 12.51
CA GLU A 138 -1.05 3.97 12.00
C GLU A 138 -1.11 4.41 10.55
N GLU A 139 -1.78 3.63 9.70
CA GLU A 139 -2.08 4.10 8.36
C GLU A 139 -3.07 5.27 8.45
N ILE A 140 -2.74 6.38 7.80
CA ILE A 140 -3.64 7.50 7.56
C ILE A 140 -4.62 7.06 6.47
N SER A 141 -5.52 6.16 6.86
CA SER A 141 -6.58 5.66 6.01
C SER A 141 -7.68 6.72 5.98
N GLY A 142 -7.81 7.41 4.85
CA GLY A 142 -9.05 8.11 4.55
C GLY A 142 -10.19 7.08 4.48
N ASN A 143 -11.43 7.50 4.73
CA ASN A 143 -12.61 6.61 4.64
C ASN A 143 -12.78 6.11 3.19
N ASN A 144 -12.10 5.02 2.84
CA ASN A 144 -12.06 4.46 1.50
C ASN A 144 -13.04 3.30 1.41
N GLN A 145 -14.12 3.52 0.70
CA GLN A 145 -15.22 2.59 0.56
C GLN A 145 -15.52 2.40 -0.91
N LEU A 146 -15.80 1.17 -1.32
CA LEU A 146 -16.39 0.87 -2.61
C LEU A 146 -17.89 1.06 -2.50
N LEU A 147 -18.41 2.05 -3.21
CA LEU A 147 -19.83 2.34 -3.28
C LEU A 147 -20.40 1.63 -4.50
N GLU A 148 -21.45 0.85 -4.31
CA GLU A 148 -22.25 0.24 -5.36
C GLU A 148 -23.62 0.94 -5.38
N LEU A 149 -23.93 1.58 -6.50
CA LEU A 149 -25.05 2.51 -6.65
C LEU A 149 -25.91 2.13 -7.85
N GLN A 150 -27.22 2.30 -7.74
CA GLN A 150 -28.15 2.09 -8.86
C GLN A 150 -29.15 3.24 -8.97
N PHE A 151 -29.14 3.93 -10.12
CA PHE A 151 -30.02 5.06 -10.40
C PHE A 151 -31.08 4.73 -11.45
N SER A 152 -32.19 5.48 -11.42
CA SER A 152 -33.11 5.63 -12.54
C SER A 152 -33.54 7.08 -12.67
N ALA A 153 -34.26 7.42 -13.73
CA ALA A 153 -34.97 8.69 -13.82
C ALA A 153 -36.40 8.48 -14.34
N LYS A 154 -37.23 9.50 -14.14
CA LYS A 154 -38.61 9.52 -14.63
C LYS A 154 -38.94 10.88 -15.23
N SER A 155 -39.76 10.84 -16.28
CA SER A 155 -40.31 12.02 -16.95
C SER A 155 -39.25 13.05 -17.34
N LEU A 156 -38.10 12.58 -17.84
CA LEU A 156 -37.03 13.46 -18.32
C LEU A 156 -37.52 14.31 -19.49
N ASP A 157 -36.98 15.52 -19.62
CA ASP A 157 -37.28 16.37 -20.79
C ASP A 157 -36.77 15.72 -22.08
N LYS A 158 -37.64 15.69 -23.09
CA LYS A 158 -37.30 15.32 -24.46
C LYS A 158 -36.37 16.37 -25.07
N LYS A 159 -35.26 15.93 -25.65
CA LYS A 159 -34.27 16.80 -26.31
C LYS A 159 -34.20 16.58 -27.82
N ASP A 160 -34.35 15.35 -28.28
CA ASP A 160 -34.42 15.02 -29.72
C ASP A 160 -35.70 15.47 -30.45
N PHE A 161 -35.53 15.95 -31.69
CA PHE A 161 -36.63 16.38 -32.56
C PHE A 161 -37.53 15.22 -33.00
N LEU A 162 -36.94 14.08 -33.42
CA LEU A 162 -37.65 12.90 -33.94
C LEU A 162 -37.48 11.62 -33.08
N GLY A 163 -36.95 11.76 -31.85
CA GLY A 163 -36.66 10.65 -30.93
C GLY A 163 -37.12 10.94 -29.50
N LYS A 164 -36.78 10.08 -28.54
CA LYS A 164 -36.73 10.46 -27.12
C LYS A 164 -35.25 10.66 -26.79
N SER A 165 -34.95 11.29 -25.66
CA SER A 165 -33.58 11.46 -25.19
C SER A 165 -32.85 10.11 -25.01
N ASP A 166 -31.52 10.15 -25.08
CA ASP A 166 -30.53 9.12 -24.78
C ASP A 166 -29.78 9.48 -23.47
N PRO A 167 -30.45 9.45 -22.31
CA PRO A 167 -29.93 10.05 -21.08
C PRO A 167 -28.77 9.28 -20.43
N TYR A 168 -27.76 10.01 -19.97
CA TYR A 168 -26.65 9.52 -19.14
C TYR A 168 -26.38 10.45 -17.94
N LEU A 169 -25.69 9.95 -16.90
CA LEU A 169 -25.31 10.76 -15.73
C LEU A 169 -23.80 10.97 -15.62
N ASP A 170 -23.42 12.21 -15.35
CA ASP A 170 -22.07 12.64 -14.95
C ASP A 170 -22.03 13.02 -13.48
N PHE A 171 -21.09 12.43 -12.75
CA PHE A 171 -20.80 12.74 -11.35
C PHE A 171 -19.55 13.61 -11.29
N ALA A 172 -19.64 14.72 -10.56
CA ALA A 172 -18.53 15.62 -10.34
C ALA A 172 -18.35 15.93 -8.85
N ARG A 173 -17.11 15.86 -8.38
CA ARG A 173 -16.71 16.16 -7.01
C ARG A 173 -16.39 17.63 -6.86
N GLN A 174 -16.82 18.24 -5.75
CA GLN A 174 -16.39 19.59 -5.39
C GLN A 174 -14.91 19.64 -5.00
N ASN A 175 -14.18 20.62 -5.53
CA ASN A 175 -12.79 20.92 -5.22
C ASN A 175 -12.68 21.94 -4.07
N PRO A 176 -11.51 22.09 -3.42
CA PRO A 176 -11.33 23.05 -2.32
C PRO A 176 -11.63 24.52 -2.69
N ASP A 177 -11.45 24.89 -3.95
CA ASP A 177 -11.77 26.22 -4.49
C ASP A 177 -13.26 26.41 -4.83
N GLY A 178 -14.09 25.40 -4.55
CA GLY A 178 -15.53 25.39 -4.84
C GLY A 178 -15.89 25.00 -6.28
N THR A 179 -14.91 24.78 -7.16
CA THR A 179 -15.15 24.26 -8.52
C THR A 179 -15.51 22.77 -8.48
N TYR A 180 -15.84 22.17 -9.63
CA TYR A 180 -16.21 20.76 -9.72
C TYR A 180 -15.43 20.05 -10.81
N SER A 181 -14.87 18.89 -10.47
CA SER A 181 -14.17 18.00 -11.42
C SER A 181 -14.99 16.75 -11.66
N ALA A 182 -15.12 16.32 -12.92
CA ALA A 182 -15.77 15.05 -13.25
C ALA A 182 -14.99 13.86 -12.66
N VAL A 183 -15.71 12.91 -12.09
CA VAL A 183 -15.14 11.76 -11.35
C VAL A 183 -15.73 10.43 -11.76
N HIS A 184 -16.95 10.40 -12.32
CA HIS A 184 -17.56 9.18 -12.84
C HIS A 184 -18.62 9.52 -13.89
N ARG A 185 -18.84 8.62 -14.86
CA ARG A 185 -19.90 8.69 -15.86
C ARG A 185 -20.55 7.33 -15.99
N ILE A 186 -21.87 7.26 -15.94
CA ILE A 186 -22.62 6.06 -16.32
C ILE A 186 -23.07 6.19 -17.78
N PRO A 187 -23.21 5.09 -18.54
CA PRO A 187 -23.51 5.14 -19.97
C PRO A 187 -24.93 5.65 -20.26
N HIS A 188 -25.17 6.10 -21.49
CA HIS A 188 -26.50 6.48 -21.94
C HIS A 188 -27.43 5.28 -22.13
N VAL A 189 -28.74 5.50 -21.99
CA VAL A 189 -29.78 4.52 -22.31
C VAL A 189 -30.58 5.07 -23.48
N LEU A 190 -30.64 4.32 -24.59
CA LEU A 190 -31.21 4.82 -25.83
C LEU A 190 -32.74 5.04 -25.73
N LYS A 191 -33.21 6.15 -26.28
CA LYS A 191 -34.58 6.51 -26.63
C LYS A 191 -35.55 6.33 -25.47
N THR A 192 -35.24 6.93 -24.32
CA THR A 192 -36.08 6.86 -23.12
C THR A 192 -36.11 8.17 -22.32
N LEU A 193 -37.28 8.47 -21.75
CA LEU A 193 -37.44 9.53 -20.75
C LEU A 193 -37.51 8.97 -19.32
N ASN A 194 -37.43 7.63 -19.19
CA ASN A 194 -37.48 6.92 -17.92
C ASN A 194 -36.35 5.87 -17.87
N PRO A 195 -35.07 6.29 -17.95
CA PRO A 195 -33.94 5.38 -17.95
C PRO A 195 -33.82 4.62 -16.63
N HIS A 196 -33.44 3.36 -16.73
CA HIS A 196 -32.89 2.57 -15.63
C HIS A 196 -31.44 2.26 -15.98
N TRP A 197 -30.50 2.83 -15.23
CA TRP A 197 -29.09 2.57 -15.47
C TRP A 197 -28.63 1.31 -14.72
N PRO A 198 -27.68 0.54 -15.27
CA PRO A 198 -27.05 -0.57 -14.54
C PRO A 198 -26.44 -0.09 -13.23
N ALA A 199 -26.39 -0.98 -12.23
CA ALA A 199 -25.63 -0.72 -11.02
C ALA A 199 -24.15 -0.52 -11.37
N PHE A 200 -23.49 0.42 -10.71
CA PHE A 200 -22.09 0.73 -10.94
C PHE A 200 -21.33 0.86 -9.61
N LYS A 201 -20.01 0.74 -9.69
CA LYS A 201 -19.12 0.83 -8.53
C LYS A 201 -18.18 2.03 -8.64
N VAL A 202 -18.01 2.78 -7.56
CA VAL A 202 -17.13 3.94 -7.47
C VAL A 202 -16.49 4.04 -6.09
N GLN A 203 -15.21 4.41 -6.01
CA GLN A 203 -14.55 4.63 -4.71
C GLN A 203 -14.99 5.96 -4.09
N SER A 204 -15.24 5.98 -2.77
CA SER A 204 -15.55 7.21 -2.02
C SER A 204 -14.46 8.28 -2.16
N ARG A 205 -13.18 7.88 -2.26
CA ARG A 205 -12.08 8.82 -2.51
C ARG A 205 -12.21 9.53 -3.85
N LEU A 206 -12.64 8.82 -4.89
CA LEU A 206 -12.86 9.42 -6.20
C LEU A 206 -14.09 10.33 -6.16
N LEU A 207 -15.21 9.85 -5.61
CA LEU A 207 -16.50 10.52 -5.59
C LEU A 207 -16.53 11.79 -4.71
N CYS A 208 -16.00 11.72 -3.50
CA CYS A 208 -16.10 12.78 -2.50
C CYS A 208 -14.78 13.07 -1.76
N GLY A 209 -13.65 12.52 -2.21
CA GLY A 209 -12.35 12.72 -1.55
C GLY A 209 -12.24 11.99 -0.20
N GLY A 210 -13.16 11.06 0.09
CA GLY A 210 -13.25 10.37 1.38
C GLY A 210 -14.02 11.13 2.45
N ASP A 211 -14.54 12.33 2.14
CA ASP A 211 -15.37 13.14 3.04
C ASP A 211 -16.85 12.90 2.69
N PRO A 212 -17.63 12.24 3.56
CA PRO A 212 -19.03 11.93 3.27
C PRO A 212 -19.93 13.15 3.11
N SER A 213 -19.54 14.30 3.65
CA SER A 213 -20.30 15.55 3.61
C SER A 213 -20.02 16.40 2.37
N ARG A 214 -18.97 16.05 1.60
CA ARG A 214 -18.57 16.83 0.42
C ARG A 214 -19.61 16.75 -0.69
N SER A 215 -19.92 17.91 -1.27
CA SER A 215 -20.87 18.02 -2.36
C SER A 215 -20.43 17.24 -3.61
N VAL A 216 -21.38 16.48 -4.14
CA VAL A 216 -21.31 15.77 -5.41
C VAL A 216 -22.39 16.35 -6.32
N ARG A 217 -21.97 16.93 -7.44
CA ARG A 217 -22.89 17.40 -8.48
C ARG A 217 -23.14 16.27 -9.46
N VAL A 218 -24.41 15.98 -9.72
CA VAL A 218 -24.84 15.00 -10.71
C VAL A 218 -25.58 15.70 -11.83
N ARG A 219 -25.14 15.48 -13.07
CA ARG A 219 -25.74 16.07 -14.27
C ARG A 219 -26.30 14.99 -15.17
N CYS A 220 -27.55 15.15 -15.58
CA CYS A 220 -28.18 14.34 -16.60
C CYS A 220 -28.08 15.04 -17.94
N TYR A 221 -27.51 14.36 -18.92
CA TYR A 221 -27.33 14.84 -20.28
C TYR A 221 -28.03 13.93 -21.26
N ASP A 222 -28.45 14.50 -22.38
CA ASP A 222 -28.83 13.78 -23.58
C ASP A 222 -27.58 13.53 -24.43
N TRP A 223 -27.32 12.27 -24.80
CA TRP A 223 -26.19 11.95 -25.66
C TRP A 223 -26.56 12.17 -27.13
N ASP A 224 -25.68 12.87 -27.87
CA ASP A 224 -25.79 13.05 -29.31
C ASP A 224 -24.53 12.49 -30.00
N GLU A 225 -24.72 11.76 -31.10
CA GLU A 225 -23.59 11.22 -31.89
C GLU A 225 -22.83 12.33 -32.65
N ALA A 226 -23.55 13.37 -33.09
CA ALA A 226 -23.06 14.38 -34.02
C ALA A 226 -22.93 15.79 -33.42
N SER A 227 -23.25 15.97 -32.13
CA SER A 227 -23.19 17.27 -31.45
C SER A 227 -22.72 17.16 -30.00
N SER A 228 -22.50 18.32 -29.38
CA SER A 228 -22.22 18.38 -27.95
C SER A 228 -23.46 17.91 -27.16
N PRO A 229 -23.29 17.04 -26.15
CA PRO A 229 -24.39 16.56 -25.32
C PRO A 229 -25.21 17.68 -24.68
N ASP A 230 -26.50 17.46 -24.62
CA ASP A 230 -27.48 18.49 -24.32
C ASP A 230 -27.94 18.35 -22.86
N LEU A 231 -27.72 19.37 -22.01
CA LEU A 231 -28.05 19.26 -20.58
C LEU A 231 -29.56 19.09 -20.39
N ILE A 232 -29.98 18.03 -19.70
CA ILE A 232 -31.37 17.83 -19.27
C ILE A 232 -31.59 18.56 -17.95
N GLY A 233 -30.76 18.28 -16.94
CA GLY A 233 -30.82 18.93 -15.63
C GLY A 233 -29.70 18.47 -14.70
N GLU A 234 -29.58 19.13 -13.55
CA GLU A 234 -28.59 18.81 -12.52
C GLU A 234 -29.22 18.80 -11.11
N PHE A 235 -28.60 18.04 -10.22
CA PHE A 235 -28.85 18.09 -8.78
C PHE A 235 -27.55 17.94 -8.01
N PHE A 236 -27.61 18.20 -6.71
CA PHE A 236 -26.48 18.09 -5.80
C PHE A 236 -26.86 17.14 -4.68
N THR A 237 -25.91 16.31 -4.26
CA THR A 237 -26.07 15.38 -3.15
C THR A 237 -24.75 15.21 -2.42
N THR A 238 -24.72 14.37 -1.39
CA THR A 238 -23.52 13.98 -0.65
C THR A 238 -23.52 12.46 -0.45
N MET A 239 -22.36 11.87 -0.17
CA MET A 239 -22.31 10.44 0.17
C MET A 239 -23.09 10.16 1.46
N ALA A 240 -23.10 11.07 2.43
CA ALA A 240 -23.89 10.97 3.65
C ALA A 240 -25.41 10.94 3.37
N GLU A 241 -25.89 11.78 2.44
CA GLU A 241 -27.28 11.76 1.99
C GLU A 241 -27.60 10.47 1.23
N MET A 242 -26.79 10.11 0.23
CA MET A 242 -26.97 8.87 -0.55
C MET A 242 -26.97 7.62 0.35
N GLY A 243 -26.20 7.64 1.43
CA GLY A 243 -26.15 6.57 2.43
C GLY A 243 -27.49 6.27 3.10
N GLN A 244 -28.44 7.20 3.09
CA GLN A 244 -29.79 6.97 3.60
C GLN A 244 -30.57 5.92 2.78
N ALA A 245 -30.12 5.61 1.56
CA ALA A 245 -30.68 4.55 0.73
C ALA A 245 -30.22 3.13 1.11
N ALA A 246 -29.32 2.97 2.10
CA ALA A 246 -28.70 1.68 2.45
C ALA A 246 -29.69 0.58 2.92
N GLU A 247 -30.91 0.96 3.34
CA GLU A 247 -31.96 0.05 3.83
C GLU A 247 -33.08 -0.17 2.81
N GLY A 248 -32.79 0.00 1.51
CA GLY A 248 -33.78 -0.13 0.45
C GLY A 248 -34.73 1.07 0.33
N LYS A 249 -34.37 2.20 0.95
CA LYS A 249 -35.06 3.48 0.75
C LYS A 249 -34.68 4.05 -0.61
N THR A 250 -35.67 4.48 -1.39
CA THR A 250 -35.42 5.24 -2.62
C THR A 250 -35.27 6.72 -2.26
N LEU A 251 -34.14 7.31 -2.65
CA LEU A 251 -33.96 8.77 -2.62
C LEU A 251 -34.30 9.34 -3.99
N GLU A 252 -34.85 10.54 -4.03
CA GLU A 252 -35.27 11.20 -5.28
C GLU A 252 -34.89 12.67 -5.27
N TRP A 253 -34.31 13.13 -6.38
CA TRP A 253 -33.95 14.52 -6.61
C TRP A 253 -34.62 15.05 -7.88
N GLU A 254 -34.99 16.32 -7.87
CA GLU A 254 -35.45 17.02 -9.06
C GLU A 254 -34.26 17.34 -9.98
N ALA A 255 -34.37 16.99 -11.27
CA ALA A 255 -33.39 17.40 -12.27
C ALA A 255 -33.64 18.86 -12.66
N ILE A 256 -32.78 19.78 -12.21
CA ILE A 256 -32.96 21.21 -12.44
C ILE A 256 -32.05 21.69 -13.57
N HIS A 257 -32.63 22.19 -14.66
CA HIS A 257 -31.88 22.88 -15.70
C HIS A 257 -31.64 24.35 -15.31
N PRO A 258 -30.39 24.80 -15.11
CA PRO A 258 -30.11 26.14 -14.59
C PRO A 258 -30.68 27.27 -15.46
N GLU A 259 -30.51 27.17 -16.79
CA GLU A 259 -31.05 28.19 -17.68
C GLU A 259 -32.57 28.24 -17.74
N LYS A 260 -33.27 27.09 -17.74
CA LYS A 260 -34.73 27.06 -17.74
C LYS A 260 -35.27 27.65 -16.44
N LYS A 261 -34.67 27.31 -15.29
CA LYS A 261 -35.02 27.88 -13.98
C LYS A 261 -34.86 29.41 -13.96
N ARG A 262 -33.82 29.95 -14.61
CA ARG A 262 -33.62 31.41 -14.74
C ARG A 262 -34.60 32.07 -15.70
N LYS A 263 -34.90 31.44 -16.84
CA LYS A 263 -35.67 32.05 -17.95
C LYS A 263 -37.19 31.85 -17.86
N LYS A 264 -37.67 30.76 -17.25
CA LYS A 264 -39.09 30.35 -17.28
C LYS A 264 -39.71 30.44 -15.88
N LYS A 265 -40.67 31.36 -15.69
CA LYS A 265 -41.33 31.60 -14.39
C LYS A 265 -42.04 30.37 -13.79
N ASN A 266 -42.59 29.47 -14.61
CA ASN A 266 -43.35 28.30 -14.16
C ASN A 266 -42.57 26.97 -14.32
N TYR A 267 -41.25 27.04 -14.47
CA TYR A 267 -40.41 25.84 -14.55
C TYR A 267 -40.34 25.14 -13.19
N LYS A 268 -40.71 23.86 -13.14
CA LYS A 268 -40.57 23.01 -11.95
C LYS A 268 -39.26 22.25 -12.00
N ASN A 269 -39.15 21.27 -12.90
CA ASN A 269 -37.97 20.45 -13.12
C ASN A 269 -37.99 19.89 -14.56
N SER A 270 -36.93 19.16 -14.93
CA SER A 270 -36.76 18.46 -16.21
C SER A 270 -36.81 16.94 -15.99
N GLY A 271 -37.63 16.50 -15.04
CA GLY A 271 -37.75 15.12 -14.56
C GLY A 271 -37.20 14.92 -13.15
N THR A 272 -37.32 13.69 -12.64
CA THR A 272 -36.77 13.27 -11.34
C THR A 272 -35.75 12.15 -11.52
N ILE A 273 -34.72 12.13 -10.69
CA ILE A 273 -33.66 11.11 -10.68
C ILE A 273 -33.68 10.45 -9.32
N SER A 274 -33.73 9.13 -9.29
CA SER A 274 -33.88 8.34 -8.07
C SER A 274 -32.69 7.40 -7.86
N LEU A 275 -32.20 7.28 -6.63
CA LEU A 275 -31.25 6.26 -6.19
C LEU A 275 -32.01 5.13 -5.48
N HIS A 276 -31.91 3.91 -6.00
CA HIS A 276 -32.64 2.74 -5.50
C HIS A 276 -31.83 1.86 -4.57
N SER A 277 -30.52 1.81 -4.80
CA SER A 277 -29.61 0.97 -4.04
C SER A 277 -28.35 1.74 -3.72
N PHE A 278 -27.96 1.72 -2.46
CA PHE A 278 -26.67 2.17 -1.97
C PHE A 278 -26.06 1.07 -1.13
N LYS A 279 -24.96 0.50 -1.58
CA LYS A 279 -24.16 -0.43 -0.80
C LYS A 279 -22.77 0.13 -0.64
N SER A 280 -22.33 0.28 0.60
CA SER A 280 -20.95 0.65 0.91
C SER A 280 -20.21 -0.56 1.46
N THR A 281 -19.04 -0.86 0.89
CA THR A 281 -18.14 -1.90 1.37
C THR A 281 -16.78 -1.28 1.69
N LYS A 282 -16.23 -1.53 2.87
CA LYS A 282 -14.88 -1.08 3.22
C LYS A 282 -13.87 -1.67 2.22
N LEU A 283 -13.02 -0.82 1.64
CA LEU A 283 -11.86 -1.27 0.87
C LEU A 283 -10.66 -1.31 1.81
N TYR A 284 -10.11 -2.51 1.98
CA TYR A 284 -8.88 -2.70 2.74
C TYR A 284 -7.67 -2.31 1.88
N SER A 285 -6.76 -1.53 2.46
CA SER A 285 -5.49 -1.17 1.84
C SER A 285 -4.51 -2.35 1.87
N PHE A 286 -3.38 -2.22 1.17
CA PHE A 286 -2.27 -3.17 1.32
C PHE A 286 -1.82 -3.27 2.80
N LEU A 287 -1.66 -2.14 3.48
CA LEU A 287 -1.25 -2.12 4.88
C LEU A 287 -2.31 -2.73 5.81
N ASP A 288 -3.61 -2.61 5.51
CA ASP A 288 -4.66 -3.28 6.29
C ASP A 288 -4.46 -4.81 6.30
N TYR A 289 -4.09 -5.40 5.16
CA TYR A 289 -3.80 -6.83 5.08
C TYR A 289 -2.56 -7.19 5.89
N ILE A 290 -1.47 -6.44 5.72
CA ILE A 290 -0.22 -6.78 6.42
C ILE A 290 -0.33 -6.54 7.94
N MET A 291 -0.93 -5.43 8.38
CA MET A 291 -1.24 -5.17 9.79
C MET A 291 -2.26 -6.17 10.36
N GLY A 292 -3.04 -6.82 9.50
CA GLY A 292 -3.92 -7.94 9.82
C GLY A 292 -3.19 -9.28 9.97
N GLY A 293 -1.87 -9.33 9.75
CA GLY A 293 -1.04 -10.52 9.86
C GLY A 293 -0.82 -11.27 8.54
N CYS A 294 -1.26 -10.71 7.40
CA CYS A 294 -0.93 -11.28 6.09
C CYS A 294 0.58 -11.17 5.85
N GLN A 295 1.19 -12.25 5.37
CA GLN A 295 2.62 -12.31 5.05
C GLN A 295 2.81 -12.46 3.54
N ILE A 296 3.97 -12.05 3.04
CA ILE A 296 4.36 -12.26 1.65
C ILE A 296 5.35 -13.42 1.61
N ASN A 297 4.88 -14.57 1.14
CA ASN A 297 5.77 -15.70 0.92
C ASN A 297 6.69 -15.42 -0.28
N PHE A 298 8.00 -15.53 -0.08
CA PHE A 298 9.01 -15.25 -1.10
C PHE A 298 9.78 -16.52 -1.47
N THR A 299 9.54 -17.04 -2.69
CA THR A 299 10.25 -18.19 -3.27
C THR A 299 11.21 -17.73 -4.37
N ILE A 300 12.41 -18.30 -4.40
CA ILE A 300 13.46 -17.94 -5.37
C ILE A 300 13.71 -19.09 -6.34
N GLY A 301 13.74 -18.79 -7.64
CA GLY A 301 14.18 -19.69 -8.70
C GLY A 301 15.31 -19.07 -9.52
N ILE A 302 16.49 -19.70 -9.55
CA ILE A 302 17.68 -19.21 -10.25
C ILE A 302 17.97 -20.09 -11.47
N ASP A 303 18.20 -19.47 -12.62
CA ASP A 303 18.61 -20.15 -13.85
C ASP A 303 20.07 -20.60 -13.72
N PHE A 304 20.35 -21.90 -13.90
CA PHE A 304 21.70 -22.47 -13.95
C PHE A 304 22.00 -23.09 -15.33
N THR A 305 21.39 -22.59 -16.39
CA THR A 305 21.61 -23.09 -17.75
C THR A 305 22.96 -22.66 -18.31
N GLY A 306 23.51 -23.47 -19.21
CA GLY A 306 24.82 -23.28 -19.84
C GLY A 306 24.94 -22.00 -20.66
N SER A 307 23.81 -21.38 -21.07
CA SER A 307 23.81 -20.05 -21.69
C SER A 307 24.41 -18.95 -20.81
N ASN A 308 24.45 -19.15 -19.48
CA ASN A 308 25.09 -18.21 -18.55
C ASN A 308 26.63 -18.28 -18.57
N GLY A 309 27.22 -19.24 -19.29
CA GLY A 309 28.66 -19.46 -19.35
C GLY A 309 29.24 -20.09 -18.07
N ASN A 310 30.47 -20.59 -18.15
CA ASN A 310 31.12 -21.24 -17.02
C ASN A 310 31.38 -20.25 -15.87
N PRO A 311 30.87 -20.46 -14.64
CA PRO A 311 31.02 -19.52 -13.52
C PRO A 311 32.46 -19.20 -13.11
N ARG A 312 33.44 -20.02 -13.53
CA ARG A 312 34.88 -19.74 -13.33
C ARG A 312 35.42 -18.67 -14.26
N ASN A 313 34.72 -18.36 -15.35
CA ASN A 313 35.14 -17.38 -16.34
C ASN A 313 34.59 -16.00 -15.98
N PRO A 314 35.40 -14.93 -16.03
CA PRO A 314 34.96 -13.56 -15.74
C PRO A 314 33.83 -13.03 -16.63
N THR A 315 33.59 -13.65 -17.78
CA THR A 315 32.51 -13.29 -18.72
C THR A 315 31.19 -14.01 -18.43
N SER A 316 31.14 -14.92 -17.46
CA SER A 316 29.91 -15.61 -17.08
C SER A 316 28.99 -14.70 -16.28
N LEU A 317 27.68 -14.85 -16.50
CA LEU A 317 26.66 -14.16 -15.71
C LEU A 317 26.62 -14.63 -14.24
N HIS A 318 27.15 -15.82 -13.96
CA HIS A 318 27.31 -16.36 -12.60
C HIS A 318 28.69 -16.09 -11.98
N TYR A 319 29.57 -15.33 -12.65
CA TYR A 319 30.91 -15.08 -12.12
C TYR A 319 30.82 -14.41 -10.74
N ILE A 320 31.47 -15.00 -9.73
CA ILE A 320 31.52 -14.44 -8.37
C ILE A 320 32.76 -13.56 -8.28
N ASN A 321 32.59 -12.28 -8.55
CA ASN A 321 33.65 -11.29 -8.44
C ASN A 321 33.78 -10.81 -6.97
N PRO A 322 35.00 -10.78 -6.39
CA PRO A 322 35.21 -10.32 -5.00
C PRO A 322 34.87 -8.86 -4.72
N SER A 323 34.85 -8.01 -5.74
CA SER A 323 34.65 -6.56 -5.61
C SER A 323 33.27 -6.08 -6.05
N CYS A 324 32.60 -6.81 -6.96
CA CYS A 324 31.30 -6.41 -7.48
C CYS A 324 30.39 -7.64 -7.59
N PRO A 325 29.17 -7.62 -7.04
CA PRO A 325 28.22 -8.72 -7.23
C PRO A 325 27.82 -8.86 -8.72
N ASN A 326 27.53 -10.08 -9.16
CA ASN A 326 26.89 -10.31 -10.46
C ASN A 326 25.40 -9.94 -10.42
N GLU A 327 24.76 -9.94 -11.60
CA GLU A 327 23.36 -9.53 -11.77
C GLU A 327 22.39 -10.39 -10.95
N TYR A 328 22.64 -11.70 -10.82
CA TYR A 328 21.84 -12.59 -9.97
C TYR A 328 21.96 -12.18 -8.49
N THR A 329 23.18 -12.00 -7.98
CA THR A 329 23.41 -11.57 -6.59
C THR A 329 22.80 -10.19 -6.34
N MET A 330 22.90 -9.26 -7.31
CA MET A 330 22.25 -7.95 -7.22
C MET A 330 20.73 -8.07 -7.15
N ALA A 331 20.11 -8.91 -7.99
CA ALA A 331 18.67 -9.12 -7.99
C ALA A 331 18.17 -9.75 -6.68
N LEU A 332 18.90 -10.73 -6.14
CA LEU A 332 18.59 -11.34 -4.84
C LEU A 332 18.53 -10.29 -3.72
N TRP A 333 19.53 -9.40 -3.66
CA TRP A 333 19.54 -8.32 -2.67
C TRP A 333 18.48 -7.24 -2.93
N ALA A 334 18.25 -6.86 -4.19
CA ALA A 334 17.31 -5.80 -4.53
C ALA A 334 15.87 -6.19 -4.23
N VAL A 335 15.45 -7.40 -4.62
CA VAL A 335 14.07 -7.89 -4.41
C VAL A 335 13.93 -8.48 -3.02
N GLY A 336 14.80 -9.43 -2.68
CA GLY A 336 14.74 -10.12 -1.40
C GLY A 336 14.95 -9.18 -0.22
N GLY A 337 15.80 -8.17 -0.39
CA GLY A 337 16.07 -7.16 0.64
C GLY A 337 14.81 -6.43 1.10
N VAL A 338 13.86 -6.24 0.17
CA VAL A 338 12.54 -5.64 0.43
C VAL A 338 11.56 -6.70 0.91
N CYS A 339 11.41 -7.82 0.17
CA CYS A 339 10.41 -8.83 0.46
C CYS A 339 10.59 -9.50 1.84
N GLN A 340 11.83 -9.66 2.30
CA GLN A 340 12.09 -10.34 3.56
C GLN A 340 11.46 -9.66 4.77
N ASP A 341 11.18 -8.35 4.70
CA ASP A 341 10.55 -7.61 5.79
C ASP A 341 9.05 -7.94 5.96
N TYR A 342 8.45 -8.65 4.99
CA TYR A 342 7.03 -9.04 4.98
C TYR A 342 6.80 -10.53 5.25
N ASP A 343 7.86 -11.25 5.61
CA ASP A 343 7.83 -12.66 6.00
C ASP A 343 8.32 -12.78 7.45
N THR A 344 7.57 -13.47 8.30
CA THR A 344 7.84 -13.51 9.74
C THR A 344 9.00 -14.44 10.09
N ASP A 345 9.13 -15.58 9.41
CA ASP A 345 10.19 -16.55 9.70
C ASP A 345 11.46 -16.29 8.90
N LYS A 346 11.35 -15.52 7.79
CA LYS A 346 12.43 -15.24 6.83
C LYS A 346 13.13 -16.50 6.34
N LEU A 347 12.40 -17.61 6.28
CA LEU A 347 12.85 -18.85 5.71
C LEU A 347 12.37 -18.87 4.26
N PHE A 348 13.32 -18.68 3.35
CA PHE A 348 12.99 -18.58 1.93
C PHE A 348 13.35 -19.87 1.20
N PRO A 349 12.39 -20.57 0.60
CA PRO A 349 12.70 -21.69 -0.27
C PRO A 349 13.41 -21.17 -1.52
N ALA A 350 14.59 -21.74 -1.80
CA ALA A 350 15.43 -21.28 -2.89
C ALA A 350 15.87 -22.45 -3.77
N PHE A 351 15.58 -22.34 -5.06
CA PHE A 351 15.78 -23.39 -6.05
C PHE A 351 16.64 -22.92 -7.22
N GLY A 352 17.36 -23.85 -7.82
CA GLY A 352 17.96 -23.70 -9.14
C GLY A 352 17.24 -24.55 -10.18
N PHE A 353 17.38 -24.19 -11.46
CA PHE A 353 16.85 -25.00 -12.57
C PHE A 353 17.80 -25.01 -13.78
N GLY A 354 17.75 -26.09 -14.57
CA GLY A 354 18.49 -26.18 -15.84
C GLY A 354 19.94 -26.62 -15.71
N ALA A 355 20.29 -27.33 -14.64
CA ALA A 355 21.64 -27.86 -14.41
C ALA A 355 21.63 -29.36 -14.18
N LYS A 356 22.79 -30.01 -14.31
CA LYS A 356 23.00 -31.34 -13.77
C LYS A 356 23.44 -31.26 -12.31
N VAL A 357 22.72 -31.95 -11.43
CA VAL A 357 23.04 -32.12 -10.02
C VAL A 357 23.19 -33.61 -9.76
N GLY A 358 24.34 -34.03 -9.23
CA GLY A 358 24.65 -35.47 -9.09
C GLY A 358 24.64 -36.22 -10.44
N GLY A 359 25.03 -35.54 -11.52
CA GLY A 359 25.08 -36.11 -12.88
C GLY A 359 23.72 -36.22 -13.60
N LYS A 360 22.61 -35.83 -12.96
CA LYS A 360 21.27 -35.84 -13.57
C LYS A 360 20.77 -34.43 -13.80
N VAL A 361 20.15 -34.19 -14.95
CA VAL A 361 19.50 -32.91 -15.24
C VAL A 361 18.35 -32.71 -14.26
N SER A 362 18.34 -31.55 -13.61
CA SER A 362 17.24 -31.08 -12.78
C SER A 362 16.77 -29.70 -13.22
N HIS A 363 15.46 -29.54 -13.24
CA HIS A 363 14.78 -28.26 -13.46
C HIS A 363 14.18 -27.69 -12.17
N GLU A 364 14.55 -28.29 -11.04
CA GLU A 364 14.21 -27.84 -9.70
C GLU A 364 15.10 -28.57 -8.70
N PHE A 365 16.07 -27.88 -8.11
CA PHE A 365 16.92 -28.43 -7.06
C PHE A 365 17.14 -27.41 -5.96
N PRO A 366 17.18 -27.83 -4.69
CA PRO A 366 17.38 -26.91 -3.57
C PRO A 366 18.80 -26.32 -3.61
N LEU A 367 18.93 -25.00 -3.54
CA LEU A 367 20.25 -24.34 -3.56
C LEU A 367 21.09 -24.68 -2.33
N ASN A 368 20.44 -24.93 -1.19
CA ASN A 368 21.11 -25.34 0.05
C ASN A 368 21.49 -26.84 0.08
N GLY A 369 21.18 -27.58 -0.99
CA GLY A 369 21.46 -29.01 -1.11
C GLY A 369 20.55 -29.94 -0.29
N GLN A 370 19.55 -29.42 0.43
CA GLN A 370 18.63 -30.19 1.27
C GLN A 370 17.29 -30.40 0.55
N TRP A 371 17.08 -31.59 0.01
CA TRP A 371 15.86 -31.94 -0.75
C TRP A 371 14.58 -31.91 0.09
N ASP A 372 14.67 -32.28 1.36
CA ASP A 372 13.54 -32.29 2.27
C ASP A 372 13.29 -30.91 2.91
N ASN A 373 14.23 -29.97 2.79
CA ASN A 373 14.16 -28.65 3.43
C ASN A 373 14.88 -27.57 2.60
N PRO A 374 14.24 -27.02 1.56
CA PRO A 374 14.86 -26.04 0.64
C PRO A 374 15.00 -24.63 1.25
N TYR A 375 14.64 -24.45 2.52
CA TYR A 375 14.54 -23.15 3.16
C TYR A 375 15.92 -22.60 3.57
N CYS A 376 16.16 -21.34 3.23
CA CYS A 376 17.37 -20.59 3.57
C CYS A 376 17.04 -19.47 4.56
N ALA A 377 17.90 -19.26 5.56
CA ALA A 377 17.71 -18.20 6.56
C ALA A 377 18.08 -16.82 5.98
N GLY A 378 17.06 -16.00 5.68
CA GLY A 378 17.22 -14.67 5.12
C GLY A 378 17.81 -14.65 3.71
N ILE A 379 17.88 -13.46 3.11
CA ILE A 379 18.50 -13.29 1.78
C ILE A 379 19.99 -13.58 1.81
N GLN A 380 20.66 -13.30 2.93
CA GLN A 380 22.04 -13.67 3.12
C GLN A 380 22.25 -15.19 2.98
N GLY A 381 21.35 -16.00 3.58
CA GLY A 381 21.38 -17.46 3.44
C GLY A 381 21.14 -17.91 2.01
N VAL A 382 20.20 -17.28 1.29
CA VAL A 382 19.93 -17.56 -0.13
C VAL A 382 21.17 -17.28 -0.99
N VAL A 383 21.83 -16.13 -0.80
CA VAL A 383 23.06 -15.76 -1.54
C VAL A 383 24.19 -16.75 -1.24
N GLN A 384 24.34 -17.18 0.01
CA GLN A 384 25.33 -18.18 0.39
C GLN A 384 25.05 -19.54 -0.29
N ALA A 385 23.80 -20.00 -0.28
CA ALA A 385 23.37 -21.24 -0.94
C ALA A 385 23.56 -21.17 -2.47
N TYR A 386 23.25 -20.03 -3.09
CA TYR A 386 23.52 -19.78 -4.50
C TYR A 386 25.02 -19.90 -4.84
N HIS A 387 25.89 -19.24 -4.07
CA HIS A 387 27.34 -19.33 -4.29
C HIS A 387 27.88 -20.77 -4.11
N GLN A 388 27.35 -21.51 -3.13
CA GLN A 388 27.74 -22.90 -2.89
C GLN A 388 27.26 -23.84 -4.00
N SER A 389 26.01 -23.70 -4.45
CA SER A 389 25.44 -24.54 -5.51
C SER A 389 26.15 -24.36 -6.86
N LEU A 390 26.71 -23.18 -7.15
CA LEU A 390 27.56 -22.98 -8.34
C LEU A 390 28.84 -23.84 -8.34
N GLN A 391 29.28 -24.36 -7.19
CA GLN A 391 30.44 -25.24 -7.10
C GLN A 391 30.11 -26.70 -7.40
N THR A 392 28.84 -27.10 -7.23
CA THR A 392 28.39 -28.49 -7.30
C THR A 392 27.48 -28.76 -8.49
N ALA A 393 26.77 -27.75 -8.99
CA ALA A 393 25.91 -27.84 -10.17
C ALA A 393 26.72 -27.68 -11.47
N GLU A 394 26.52 -28.60 -12.41
CA GLU A 394 27.04 -28.46 -13.79
C GLU A 394 25.99 -27.76 -14.64
N LEU A 395 26.29 -26.54 -15.11
CA LEU A 395 25.35 -25.76 -15.90
C LEU A 395 24.99 -26.50 -17.19
N TYR A 396 23.70 -26.61 -17.50
CA TYR A 396 23.21 -27.45 -18.59
C TYR A 396 21.98 -26.85 -19.28
N GLY A 397 21.00 -27.64 -19.70
CA GLY A 397 19.77 -27.14 -20.29
C GLY A 397 18.74 -28.25 -20.50
N PRO A 398 17.58 -27.90 -21.07
CA PRO A 398 17.19 -26.56 -21.52
C PRO A 398 16.75 -25.62 -20.36
N THR A 399 16.47 -24.36 -20.69
CA THR A 399 15.77 -23.43 -19.79
C THR A 399 14.32 -23.90 -19.63
N ASN A 400 13.97 -24.42 -18.45
CA ASN A 400 12.62 -24.85 -18.14
C ASN A 400 12.26 -24.44 -16.71
N VAL A 401 11.42 -23.41 -16.60
CA VAL A 401 11.00 -22.84 -15.31
C VAL A 401 9.68 -23.44 -14.79
N ALA A 402 9.00 -24.25 -15.62
CA ALA A 402 7.67 -24.77 -15.30
C ALA A 402 7.61 -25.58 -13.99
N PRO A 403 8.61 -26.41 -13.64
CA PRO A 403 8.60 -27.14 -12.36
C PRO A 403 8.52 -26.21 -11.16
N ILE A 404 9.34 -25.15 -11.13
CA ILE A 404 9.33 -24.14 -10.06
C ILE A 404 7.96 -23.44 -9.98
N ILE A 405 7.40 -23.01 -11.11
CA ILE A 405 6.07 -22.38 -11.14
C ILE A 405 5.00 -23.32 -10.60
N ASN A 406 5.02 -24.60 -11.00
CA ASN A 406 4.06 -25.60 -10.56
C ASN A 406 4.20 -25.91 -9.07
N HIS A 407 5.42 -25.96 -8.53
CA HIS A 407 5.66 -26.09 -7.09
C HIS A 407 5.01 -24.93 -6.35
N VAL A 408 5.34 -23.70 -6.71
CA VAL A 408 4.80 -22.49 -6.06
C VAL A 408 3.27 -22.45 -6.16
N ALA A 409 2.70 -22.80 -7.32
CA ALA A 409 1.26 -22.87 -7.51
C ALA A 409 0.60 -23.93 -6.60
N HIS A 410 1.23 -25.10 -6.43
CA HIS A 410 0.74 -26.14 -5.54
C HIS A 410 0.77 -25.69 -4.07
N PHE A 411 1.88 -25.09 -3.64
CA PHE A 411 2.03 -24.53 -2.30
C PHE A 411 0.97 -23.45 -2.02
N ALA A 412 0.77 -22.52 -2.97
CA ALA A 412 -0.25 -21.48 -2.86
C ALA A 412 -1.68 -22.07 -2.79
N ALA A 413 -1.97 -23.11 -3.57
CA ALA A 413 -3.28 -23.78 -3.53
C ALA A 413 -3.53 -24.50 -2.20
N GLN A 414 -2.52 -25.13 -1.61
CA GLN A 414 -2.62 -25.75 -0.28
C GLN A 414 -2.91 -24.70 0.80
N ALA A 415 -2.18 -23.58 0.80
CA ALA A 415 -2.40 -22.48 1.73
C ALA A 415 -3.82 -21.90 1.63
N ALA A 416 -4.34 -21.74 0.41
CA ALA A 416 -5.71 -21.27 0.19
C ALA A 416 -6.80 -22.29 0.63
N GLY A 417 -6.50 -23.60 0.54
CA GLY A 417 -7.40 -24.67 0.95
C GLY A 417 -7.55 -24.79 2.47
N THR A 418 -6.49 -24.48 3.23
CA THR A 418 -6.52 -24.46 4.71
C THR A 418 -7.38 -23.33 5.27
N ASP A 419 -7.48 -22.18 4.59
CA ASP A 419 -8.28 -21.03 5.04
C ASP A 419 -9.81 -21.25 4.90
N GLN A 420 -10.26 -22.22 4.10
CA GLN A 420 -11.68 -22.56 3.97
C GLN A 420 -12.21 -23.47 5.08
N GLN A 421 -11.33 -24.01 5.93
CA GLN A 421 -11.71 -24.76 7.13
C GLN A 421 -11.65 -23.82 8.34
N GLY A 422 -12.64 -22.91 8.44
CA GLY A 422 -12.85 -22.09 9.64
C GLY A 422 -13.02 -22.96 10.91
N PRO A 423 -12.88 -22.37 12.11
CA PRO A 423 -12.86 -23.12 13.37
C PRO A 423 -14.13 -23.97 13.47
N SER A 424 -13.94 -25.28 13.49
CA SER A 424 -15.00 -26.24 13.81
C SER A 424 -15.56 -25.85 15.18
N THR A 425 -16.79 -25.34 15.19
CA THR A 425 -17.59 -25.18 16.39
C THR A 425 -17.84 -26.56 16.98
N THR A 426 -16.94 -27.01 17.85
CA THR A 426 -17.22 -28.07 18.81
C THR A 426 -18.34 -27.56 19.72
N GLN A 427 -19.47 -28.25 19.66
CA GLN A 427 -20.62 -28.10 20.55
C GLN A 427 -20.28 -28.42 22.00
#